data_AF-A0A5J9W5S8-F1
#
_entry.id   AF-A0A5J9W5S8-F1
#
_cell.length_a   1.000
_cell.length_b   1.000
_cell.length_c   1.000
_cell.angle_alpha   90.00
_cell.angle_beta   90.00
_cell.angle_gamma   90.00
#
_symmetry.space_group_name_H-M   'P 1'
#
loop_
_entity.id
_entity.type
_entity.pdbx_description
1 polymer ?
#
loop_
_entity_poly.entity_id
_entity_poly.type
_entity_poly.pdbx_seq_one_letter_code
_entity_poly.pdbx_strand_id
1 'polypeptide(L)'
;MILQRRTHLMKVGSDSIATAVNTSSSDDRKLNLTFCIKSICDWIEVGKTCYCCPVVAKQYCHLTRGECLANCAKCTPKCSP
;
A
#
# COMPACT_ATOMS: atom_id res chain seq x y z
N MET A 1 31.33 20.67 -7.77
CA MET A 1 31.76 19.28 -7.45
C MET A 1 30.50 18.44 -7.34
N ILE A 2 30.28 17.53 -8.29
CA ILE A 2 29.09 16.67 -8.38
C ILE A 2 29.39 15.41 -7.56
N LEU A 3 28.55 15.01 -6.59
CA LEU A 3 28.63 13.65 -6.04
C LEU A 3 27.32 13.10 -5.46
N GLN A 4 26.63 12.39 -6.35
CA GLN A 4 26.02 11.06 -6.19
C GLN A 4 24.82 10.87 -5.24
N ARG A 5 23.65 10.87 -5.90
CA ARG A 5 22.43 10.10 -5.60
C ARG A 5 22.81 8.65 -5.21
N ARG A 6 22.68 8.28 -3.94
CA ARG A 6 22.69 6.85 -3.55
C ARG A 6 21.34 6.24 -3.93
N THR A 7 21.27 5.63 -5.11
CA THR A 7 20.23 4.64 -5.42
C THR A 7 20.48 3.43 -4.53
N HIS A 8 19.64 3.24 -3.50
CA HIS A 8 19.60 1.97 -2.77
C HIS A 8 19.07 0.89 -3.74
N LEU A 9 20.00 0.23 -4.43
CA LEU A 9 19.74 -1.02 -5.12
C LEU A 9 19.33 -2.04 -4.03
N MET A 10 18.05 -2.41 -4.00
CA MET A 10 17.62 -3.57 -3.23
C MET A 10 18.20 -4.80 -3.94
N LYS A 11 19.22 -5.41 -3.34
CA LYS A 11 19.79 -6.68 -3.79
C LYS A 11 18.72 -7.75 -3.64
N VAL A 12 18.17 -8.24 -4.76
CA VAL A 12 17.40 -9.48 -4.81
C VAL A 12 18.31 -10.60 -4.32
N GLY A 13 18.01 -11.12 -3.14
CA GLY A 13 18.69 -12.24 -2.51
C GLY A 13 17.69 -13.36 -2.31
N SER A 14 18.01 -14.50 -2.92
CA SER A 14 17.37 -15.82 -2.80
C SER A 14 16.00 -15.97 -3.47
N ASP A 15 16.01 -16.65 -4.62
CA ASP A 15 14.83 -17.29 -5.22
C ASP A 15 14.23 -18.26 -4.22
N SER A 16 13.24 -17.81 -3.46
CA SER A 16 12.33 -18.71 -2.78
C SER A 16 11.51 -19.38 -3.87
N ILE A 17 11.85 -20.63 -4.21
CA ILE A 17 11.00 -21.49 -5.03
C ILE A 17 9.67 -21.61 -4.26
N ALA A 18 8.70 -20.79 -4.65
CA ALA A 18 7.35 -20.90 -4.14
C ALA A 18 6.79 -22.20 -4.72
N THR A 19 6.76 -23.25 -3.91
CA THR A 19 6.07 -24.48 -4.26
C THR A 19 4.61 -24.11 -4.51
N ALA A 20 4.17 -24.19 -5.76
CA ALA A 20 2.78 -23.98 -6.12
C ALA A 20 1.96 -25.07 -5.43
N VAL A 21 1.28 -24.71 -4.35
CA VAL A 21 0.29 -25.59 -3.72
C VAL A 21 -0.91 -25.57 -4.65
N ASN A 22 -1.22 -26.70 -5.27
CA ASN A 22 -2.46 -26.89 -6.03
C ASN A 22 -3.65 -26.77 -5.07
N THR A 23 -4.09 -25.53 -4.80
CA THR A 23 -5.31 -25.28 -4.05
C THR A 23 -6.47 -25.36 -5.01
N SER A 24 -7.34 -26.35 -4.80
CA SER A 24 -8.67 -26.42 -5.40
C SER A 24 -9.32 -25.04 -5.25
N SER A 25 -9.68 -24.42 -6.37
CA SER A 25 -10.27 -23.08 -6.42
C SER A 25 -11.57 -23.06 -5.61
N SER A 26 -11.49 -22.62 -4.36
CA SER A 26 -12.65 -22.18 -3.61
C SER A 26 -12.91 -20.73 -4.00
N ASP A 27 -14.02 -20.51 -4.71
CA ASP A 27 -14.56 -19.23 -5.16
C ASP A 27 -14.80 -18.20 -4.00
N ASP A 28 -14.53 -18.60 -2.76
CA ASP A 28 -14.88 -17.90 -1.51
C ASP A 28 -13.80 -16.95 -0.93
N ARG A 29 -12.56 -16.92 -1.46
CA ARG A 29 -11.49 -16.07 -0.86
C ARG A 29 -11.37 -14.70 -1.52
N LYS A 30 -12.48 -13.94 -1.58
CA LYS A 30 -12.45 -12.56 -2.11
C LYS A 30 -11.63 -11.63 -1.21
N LEU A 31 -10.35 -11.45 -1.54
CA LEU A 31 -9.45 -10.52 -0.85
C LEU A 31 -9.87 -9.08 -1.14
N ASN A 32 -10.11 -8.30 -0.09
CA ASN A 32 -10.35 -6.86 -0.19
C ASN A 32 -9.27 -6.13 0.61
N LEU A 33 -8.44 -5.37 -0.08
CA LEU A 33 -7.33 -4.61 0.50
C LEU A 33 -7.65 -3.13 0.41
N THR A 34 -7.74 -2.44 1.55
CA THR A 34 -7.77 -0.98 1.59
C THR A 34 -6.43 -0.47 2.10
N PHE A 35 -5.76 0.36 1.31
CA PHE A 35 -4.46 0.91 1.69
C PHE A 35 -4.63 2.33 2.25
N CYS A 36 -3.89 2.60 3.32
CA CYS A 36 -3.84 3.88 4.01
C CYS A 36 -2.38 4.23 4.27
N ILE A 37 -1.86 5.23 3.57
CA ILE A 37 -0.48 5.69 3.69
C ILE A 37 -0.40 6.65 4.87
N LYS A 38 0.43 6.32 5.86
CA LYS A 38 0.71 7.23 6.98
C LYS A 38 1.60 8.38 6.48
N SER A 39 1.18 9.62 6.69
CA SER A 39 1.93 10.83 6.34
C SER A 39 1.84 11.87 7.46
N ILE A 40 2.62 12.94 7.34
CA ILE A 40 2.46 14.17 8.13
C ILE A 40 1.61 15.14 7.30
N CYS A 41 0.55 15.69 7.91
CA CYS A 41 -0.40 16.61 7.28
C CYS A 41 -0.39 17.96 8.01
N ASP A 42 0.58 18.80 7.67
CA ASP A 42 0.74 20.13 8.30
C ASP A 42 -0.40 21.11 7.97
N TRP A 43 -1.26 20.77 7.02
CA TRP A 43 -2.43 21.56 6.63
C TRP A 43 -3.61 21.46 7.61
N ILE A 44 -3.65 20.44 8.48
CA ILE A 44 -4.65 20.33 9.54
C ILE A 44 -4.12 20.97 10.82
N GLU A 45 -2.93 20.55 11.23
CA GLU A 45 -2.14 21.09 12.33
C GLU A 45 -0.68 20.68 12.08
N VAL A 46 0.26 21.58 12.35
CA VAL A 46 1.69 21.33 12.15
C VAL A 46 2.12 20.07 12.92
N GLY A 47 2.72 19.12 12.21
CA GLY A 47 3.25 17.88 12.77
C GLY A 47 2.21 16.78 13.02
N LYS A 48 0.94 16.96 12.65
CA LYS A 48 -0.05 15.88 12.84
C LYS A 48 0.12 14.75 11.83
N THR A 49 0.03 13.53 12.35
CA THR A 49 -0.08 12.31 11.53
C THR A 49 -1.46 12.24 10.88
N CYS A 50 -1.49 11.83 9.62
CA CYS A 50 -2.70 11.54 8.86
C CYS A 50 -2.55 10.25 8.05
N TYR A 51 -3.67 9.78 7.49
CA TYR A 51 -3.76 8.55 6.70
C TYR A 51 -4.39 8.85 5.35
N CYS A 52 -3.66 8.61 4.26
CA CYS A 52 -4.04 9.01 2.92
C CYS A 52 -4.35 7.83 2.00
N CYS A 53 -5.36 7.99 1.15
CA CYS A 53 -5.65 7.05 0.08
C CYS A 53 -4.54 7.04 -0.98
N PRO A 54 -4.22 5.88 -1.59
CA PRO A 54 -3.21 5.77 -2.64
C PRO A 54 -3.77 6.18 -4.02
N VAL A 55 -4.29 7.41 -4.16
CA VAL A 55 -4.79 7.90 -5.47
C VAL A 55 -3.75 8.82 -6.10
N VAL A 56 -3.44 8.54 -7.38
CA VAL A 56 -2.30 9.10 -8.14
C VAL A 56 -2.28 10.63 -8.29
N ALA A 57 -3.38 11.34 -8.00
CA ALA A 57 -3.52 12.76 -8.35
C ALA A 57 -3.77 13.72 -7.18
N LYS A 58 -4.38 13.27 -6.07
CA LYS A 58 -4.54 14.08 -4.85
C LYS A 58 -4.59 13.13 -3.65
N GLN A 59 -3.73 13.35 -2.67
CA GLN A 59 -3.75 12.61 -1.41
C GLN A 59 -5.02 12.98 -0.65
N TYR A 60 -6.08 12.18 -0.81
CA TYR A 60 -7.25 12.29 0.05
C TYR A 60 -6.86 11.70 1.40
N CYS A 61 -6.69 12.57 2.39
CA CYS A 61 -6.17 12.21 3.70
C CYS A 61 -7.22 12.40 4.79
N HIS A 62 -7.14 11.53 5.80
CA HIS A 62 -8.01 11.53 6.96
C HIS A 62 -7.19 11.61 8.24
N LEU A 63 -7.81 12.11 9.32
CA LEU A 63 -7.16 12.20 10.63
C LEU A 63 -6.98 10.84 11.27
N THR A 64 -7.94 9.94 11.09
CA THR A 64 -7.89 8.60 11.68
C THR A 64 -7.70 7.51 10.63
N ARG A 65 -7.07 6.41 11.04
CA ARG A 65 -6.94 5.21 10.19
C ARG A 65 -8.31 4.62 9.85
N GLY A 66 -9.28 4.69 10.77
CA GLY A 66 -10.64 4.19 10.57
C GLY A 66 -11.36 4.93 9.44
N GLU A 67 -11.29 6.26 9.43
CA GLU A 67 -11.85 7.08 8.35
C GLU A 67 -11.20 6.77 7.00
N CYS A 68 -9.88 6.59 6.97
CA CYS A 68 -9.20 6.19 5.75
C CYS A 68 -9.69 4.82 5.23
N LEU A 69 -9.82 3.82 6.11
CA LEU A 69 -10.31 2.49 5.71
C LEU A 69 -11.77 2.51 5.23
N ALA A 70 -12.58 3.43 5.75
CA ALA A 70 -13.99 3.58 5.38
C ALA A 70 -14.18 4.34 4.05
N ASN A 71 -13.32 5.31 3.74
CA ASN A 71 -13.51 6.23 2.61
C ASN A 71 -12.59 5.97 1.41
N CYS A 72 -11.49 5.24 1.57
CA CYS A 72 -10.59 4.93 0.46
C CYS A 72 -11.08 3.77 -0.41
N ALA A 73 -10.71 3.81 -1.69
CA ALA A 73 -11.00 2.75 -2.64
C ALA A 73 -10.40 1.40 -2.18
N LYS A 74 -11.20 0.34 -2.33
CA LYS A 74 -10.79 -1.04 -2.06
C LYS A 74 -10.16 -1.64 -3.30
N CYS A 75 -9.02 -2.30 -3.13
CA CYS A 75 -8.43 -3.15 -4.13
C CYS A 75 -8.94 -4.57 -3.94
N THR A 76 -9.62 -5.10 -4.95
CA THR A 76 -9.97 -6.52 -5.03
C THR A 76 -9.07 -7.15 -6.09
N PRO A 77 -7.86 -7.63 -5.71
CA PRO A 77 -6.96 -8.21 -6.68
C PRO A 77 -7.60 -9.47 -7.28
N LYS A 78 -7.46 -9.60 -8.60
CA LYS A 78 -7.69 -10.88 -9.26
C LYS A 78 -6.42 -11.70 -9.06
N CYS A 79 -6.51 -12.82 -8.36
CA CYS A 79 -5.42 -13.76 -8.28
C CYS A 79 -5.20 -14.39 -9.65
N SER A 80 -3.95 -14.56 -10.06
CA SER A 80 -3.64 -15.42 -11.20
C SER A 80 -4.01 -16.87 -10.85
N PRO A 81 -4.55 -17.66 -11.80
CA PRO A 81 -4.67 -19.10 -11.65
C PRO A 81 -3.32 -19.77 -11.42
#